data_AF-A0AAV5D2E2-F1
#
_entry.id   AF-A0AAV5D2E2-F1
#
_cell.length_a   1.000
_cell.length_b   1.000
_cell.length_c   1.000
_cell.angle_alpha   90.00
_cell.angle_beta   90.00
_cell.angle_gamma   90.00
#
_symmetry.space_group_name_H-M   'P 1'
#
loop_
_entity.id
_entity.type
_entity.pdbx_description
1 polymer ?
#
loop_
_entity_poly.entity_id
_entity_poly.type
_entity_poly.pdbx_seq_one_letter_code
_entity_poly.pdbx_strand_id
1 'polypeptide(L)'
;MTFMLLLLPLIIVVCHPVLVVFLSITLSSIRLKQEDYGQGGANLIPAMVIFYSLALAQGVLYLFWLILTILEHQIVKLVAKECEFESARGHNYISRYLTDIRSKCLKDLSASRERNMITHASDMMDSDYKDDYISGARMLVTFIEKKKLPVKTLVRFSRSRIQKLILILAWRDTDDMEIRLLAAKIVAHIAGDISLAQFPGTLECLSSLLKVSEENAIFTSPLKNDTEGGTSMEEGEAIMENVIHSEERRQGQNSGRILKDRQKNVTAKHDMDTQQYTNIDGHFSHSDECQLTIQGFLILEKLCSNDHNCIQICNAQLVITHMLAWVFSRPFLYPGEKDHWVTILTISFSVLARLSSIRGQPAEQVRDKIIFELYPSCISGYATHPMVYTKAIYTFSHAYTREKFCVSEIRKRDRLVTILLGLFSFEKIKQLESDELMEMRVKAGEALSRLCIYRDNCVAIIKYKGHIVTELSEMIDCCEIAAHRAIAANILMRLISHYKGDQPDKRLQKVNFVITAD
;
A
#
# COMPACT_ATOMS: atom_id res chain seq x y z
N MET A 1 28.62 46.55 -2.21
CA MET A 1 28.34 47.69 -3.12
C MET A 1 28.22 47.24 -4.58
N THR A 2 29.07 46.32 -5.04
CA THR A 2 29.05 45.74 -6.40
C THR A 2 27.79 44.95 -6.76
N PHE A 3 27.19 44.23 -5.80
CA PHE A 3 25.94 43.48 -6.03
C PHE A 3 24.71 44.38 -6.22
N MET A 4 24.65 45.52 -5.51
CA MET A 4 23.58 46.52 -5.66
C MET A 4 23.67 47.27 -7.00
N LEU A 5 24.88 47.52 -7.49
CA LEU A 5 25.12 48.15 -8.80
C LEU A 5 24.72 47.24 -9.99
N LEU A 6 24.84 45.91 -9.82
CA LEU A 6 24.39 44.92 -10.81
C LEU A 6 22.87 44.72 -10.83
N LEU A 7 22.20 44.91 -9.69
CA LEU A 7 20.73 44.83 -9.59
C LEU A 7 20.03 46.08 -10.12
N LEU A 8 20.67 47.25 -10.12
CA LEU A 8 20.08 48.50 -10.58
C LEU A 8 19.57 48.46 -12.05
N PRO A 9 20.36 48.01 -13.05
CA PRO A 9 19.86 47.88 -14.42
C PRO A 9 18.78 46.80 -14.55
N LEU A 10 18.85 45.73 -13.74
CA LEU A 10 17.81 44.69 -13.72
C LEU A 10 16.48 45.23 -13.16
N ILE A 11 16.54 46.01 -12.07
CA ILE A 11 15.38 46.69 -11.48
C ILE A 11 14.82 47.72 -12.47
N ILE A 12 15.66 48.48 -13.15
CA ILE A 12 15.20 49.43 -14.18
C ILE A 12 14.50 48.68 -15.31
N VAL A 13 15.09 47.61 -15.87
CA VAL A 13 14.47 46.82 -16.95
C VAL A 13 13.17 46.14 -16.49
N VAL A 14 13.10 45.65 -15.26
CA VAL A 14 11.91 44.98 -14.69
C VAL A 14 10.81 45.98 -14.30
N CYS A 15 11.16 47.16 -13.80
CA CYS A 15 10.21 48.22 -13.43
C CYS A 15 9.84 49.13 -14.61
N HIS A 16 10.62 49.14 -15.69
CA HIS A 16 10.40 49.97 -16.88
C HIS A 16 8.99 49.79 -17.47
N PRO A 17 8.44 48.58 -17.66
CA PRO A 17 7.08 48.41 -18.19
C PRO A 17 6.02 49.00 -17.26
N VAL A 18 6.19 48.85 -15.94
CA VAL A 18 5.25 49.38 -14.93
C VAL A 18 5.29 50.91 -14.93
N LEU A 19 6.48 51.50 -14.92
CA LEU A 19 6.68 52.95 -14.98
C LEU A 19 6.13 53.55 -16.28
N VAL A 20 6.35 52.89 -17.42
CA VAL A 20 5.81 53.31 -18.72
C VAL A 20 4.28 53.31 -18.71
N VAL A 21 3.64 52.30 -18.13
CA VAL A 21 2.17 52.26 -17.98
C VAL A 21 1.68 53.44 -17.14
N PHE A 22 2.26 53.68 -15.96
CA PHE A 22 1.85 54.79 -15.10
C PHE A 22 2.06 56.17 -15.76
N LEU A 23 3.20 56.37 -16.42
CA LEU A 23 3.49 57.60 -17.17
C LEU A 23 2.53 57.79 -18.33
N SER A 24 2.23 56.73 -19.08
CA SER A 24 1.29 56.80 -20.22
C SER A 24 -0.12 57.20 -19.79
N ILE A 25 -0.64 56.63 -18.70
CA ILE A 25 -1.95 56.98 -18.14
C ILE A 25 -1.94 58.43 -17.64
N THR A 26 -0.91 58.80 -16.87
CA THR A 26 -0.82 60.12 -16.23
C THR A 26 -0.67 61.23 -17.27
N LEU A 27 0.27 61.09 -18.21
CA LEU A 27 0.51 62.08 -19.26
C LEU A 27 -0.69 62.21 -20.21
N SER A 28 -1.31 61.09 -20.59
CA SER A 28 -2.50 61.13 -21.45
C SER A 28 -3.68 61.81 -20.75
N SER A 29 -3.88 61.55 -19.45
CA SER A 29 -4.92 62.19 -18.65
C SER A 29 -4.69 63.71 -18.50
N ILE A 30 -3.44 64.13 -18.27
CA ILE A 30 -3.08 65.54 -18.17
C ILE A 30 -3.32 66.26 -19.51
N ARG A 31 -2.84 65.67 -20.62
CA ARG A 31 -2.98 66.26 -21.95
C ARG A 31 -4.43 66.35 -22.40
N LEU A 32 -5.22 65.32 -22.13
CA LEU A 32 -6.66 65.32 -22.42
C LEU A 32 -7.43 66.39 -21.62
N LYS A 33 -6.97 66.72 -20.40
CA LYS A 33 -7.57 67.77 -19.56
C LYS A 33 -7.13 69.19 -19.93
N GLN A 34 -5.88 69.36 -20.36
CA GLN A 34 -5.33 70.69 -20.67
C GLN A 34 -5.78 71.22 -22.03
N GLU A 35 -6.05 70.35 -23.01
CA GLU A 35 -6.48 70.70 -24.38
C GLU A 35 -5.58 71.71 -25.15
N ASP A 36 -4.45 72.11 -24.57
CA ASP A 36 -3.46 73.04 -25.14
C ASP A 36 -2.56 72.36 -26.18
N TYR A 37 -3.14 71.93 -27.31
CA TYR A 37 -2.44 71.18 -28.36
C TYR A 37 -1.69 72.06 -29.38
N GLY A 38 -1.75 73.38 -29.23
CA GLY A 38 -1.11 74.37 -30.12
C GLY A 38 -1.94 74.73 -31.36
N GLN A 39 -1.51 75.77 -32.08
CA GLN A 39 -2.14 76.20 -33.34
C GLN A 39 -1.57 75.39 -34.50
N GLY A 40 -2.35 74.44 -35.02
CA GLY A 40 -2.04 73.68 -36.24
C GLY A 40 -3.25 73.56 -37.16
N GLY A 41 -3.12 72.78 -38.23
CA GLY A 41 -4.19 72.58 -39.21
C GLY A 41 -5.50 72.05 -38.59
N ALA A 42 -6.62 72.21 -39.30
CA ALA A 42 -7.99 71.94 -38.80
C ALA A 42 -8.21 70.56 -38.13
N ASN A 43 -7.35 69.57 -38.43
CA ASN A 43 -7.43 68.21 -37.92
C ASN A 43 -6.55 67.94 -36.69
N LEU A 44 -5.72 68.90 -36.23
CA LEU A 44 -4.74 68.67 -35.15
C LEU A 44 -5.41 68.35 -33.82
N ILE A 45 -6.41 69.14 -33.40
CA ILE A 45 -7.08 68.96 -32.11
C ILE A 45 -7.84 67.61 -32.06
N PRO A 46 -8.69 67.26 -33.06
CA PRO A 46 -9.34 65.95 -33.09
C PRO A 46 -8.35 64.78 -33.11
N ALA A 47 -7.24 64.90 -33.85
CA ALA A 47 -6.22 63.86 -33.91
C ALA A 47 -5.52 63.67 -32.55
N MET A 48 -5.20 64.75 -31.84
CA MET A 48 -4.58 64.68 -30.52
C MET A 48 -5.53 64.08 -29.48
N VAL A 49 -6.81 64.45 -29.51
CA VAL A 49 -7.83 63.85 -28.62
C VAL A 49 -7.94 62.34 -28.85
N ILE A 50 -8.01 61.89 -30.11
CA ILE A 50 -8.04 60.45 -30.44
C ILE A 50 -6.75 59.76 -29.97
N PHE A 51 -5.59 60.37 -30.21
CA PHE A 51 -4.29 59.81 -29.82
C PHE A 51 -4.17 59.63 -28.31
N TYR A 52 -4.42 60.67 -27.51
CA TYR A 52 -4.33 60.58 -26.04
C TYR A 52 -5.44 59.71 -25.44
N SER A 53 -6.63 59.67 -26.05
CA SER A 53 -7.69 58.73 -25.64
C SER A 53 -7.29 57.27 -25.88
N LEU A 54 -6.68 56.96 -27.03
CA LEU A 54 -6.18 55.62 -27.34
C LEU A 54 -5.02 55.23 -26.42
N ALA A 55 -4.07 56.15 -26.18
CA ALA A 55 -2.96 55.93 -25.26
C ALA A 55 -3.43 55.70 -23.82
N LEU A 56 -4.45 56.45 -23.37
CA LEU A 56 -5.09 56.25 -22.07
C LEU A 56 -5.78 54.89 -21.98
N ALA A 57 -6.59 54.54 -22.99
CA ALA A 57 -7.28 53.25 -23.04
C ALA A 57 -6.28 52.08 -23.04
N GLN A 58 -5.23 52.17 -23.85
CA GLN A 58 -4.14 51.19 -23.89
C GLN A 58 -3.46 51.08 -22.52
N GLY A 59 -3.10 52.20 -21.88
CA GLY A 59 -2.50 52.21 -20.55
C GLY A 59 -3.37 51.54 -19.49
N VAL A 60 -4.67 51.86 -19.46
CA VAL A 60 -5.64 51.25 -18.53
C VAL A 60 -5.79 49.75 -18.79
N LEU A 61 -5.86 49.30 -20.05
CA LEU A 61 -5.91 47.89 -20.40
C LEU A 61 -4.64 47.13 -19.97
N TYR A 62 -3.47 47.73 -20.14
CA TYR A 62 -2.21 47.15 -19.65
C TYR A 62 -2.15 47.08 -18.12
N LEU A 63 -2.63 48.11 -17.42
CA LEU A 63 -2.72 48.08 -15.95
C LEU A 63 -3.66 46.98 -15.48
N PHE A 64 -4.83 46.85 -16.11
CA PHE A 64 -5.78 45.78 -15.80
C PHE A 64 -5.19 44.40 -16.08
N TRP A 65 -4.50 44.22 -17.21
CA TRP A 65 -3.78 42.99 -17.54
C TRP A 65 -2.69 42.66 -16.51
N LEU A 66 -1.94 43.66 -16.04
CA LEU A 66 -0.92 43.50 -14.99
C LEU A 66 -1.53 43.04 -13.66
N ILE A 67 -2.64 43.68 -13.23
CA ILE A 67 -3.36 43.29 -12.01
C ILE A 67 -3.86 41.85 -12.12
N LEU A 68 -4.48 41.48 -13.24
CA LEU A 68 -4.94 40.11 -13.47
C LEU A 68 -3.79 39.10 -13.44
N THR A 69 -2.64 39.43 -14.01
CA THR A 69 -1.45 38.56 -14.01
C THR A 69 -0.91 38.34 -12.59
N ILE A 70 -0.85 39.40 -11.77
CA ILE A 70 -0.44 39.29 -10.37
C ILE A 70 -1.44 38.44 -9.59
N LEU A 71 -2.74 38.68 -9.78
CA LEU A 71 -3.80 37.93 -9.10
C LEU A 71 -3.76 36.44 -9.48
N GLU A 72 -3.57 36.13 -10.76
CA GLU A 72 -3.42 34.76 -11.26
C GLU A 72 -2.26 34.05 -10.57
N HIS A 73 -1.09 34.70 -10.46
CA HIS A 73 0.07 34.13 -9.77
C HIS A 73 -0.22 33.85 -8.28
N GLN A 74 -0.93 34.76 -7.59
CA GLN A 74 -1.32 34.55 -6.19
C GLN A 74 -2.32 33.40 -6.05
N ILE A 75 -3.30 33.30 -6.95
CA ILE A 75 -4.27 32.19 -6.98
C ILE A 75 -3.55 30.87 -7.19
N VAL A 76 -2.64 30.79 -8.18
CA VAL A 76 -1.84 29.59 -8.46
C VAL A 76 -1.07 29.13 -7.22
N LYS A 77 -0.43 30.05 -6.50
CA LYS A 77 0.30 29.73 -5.26
C LYS A 77 -0.61 29.27 -4.14
N LEU A 78 -1.75 29.93 -3.94
CA LEU A 78 -2.71 29.58 -2.88
C LEU A 78 -3.36 28.22 -3.14
N VAL A 79 -3.82 27.97 -4.36
CA VAL A 79 -4.44 26.70 -4.75
C VAL A 79 -3.43 25.56 -4.73
N ALA A 80 -2.18 25.78 -5.18
CA ALA A 80 -1.14 24.76 -5.09
C ALA A 80 -0.87 24.35 -3.64
N LYS A 81 -0.87 25.31 -2.71
CA LYS A 81 -0.74 25.04 -1.27
C LYS A 81 -1.94 24.26 -0.72
N GLU A 82 -3.16 24.67 -1.07
CA GLU A 82 -4.39 23.99 -0.61
C GLU A 82 -4.52 22.57 -1.16
N CYS A 83 -4.04 22.34 -2.39
CA CYS A 83 -3.91 21.01 -2.98
C CYS A 83 -2.75 20.19 -2.41
N GLU A 84 -1.92 20.80 -1.55
CA GLU A 84 -0.71 20.20 -0.98
C GLU A 84 0.27 19.70 -2.05
N PHE A 85 0.43 20.46 -3.12
CA PHE A 85 1.50 20.19 -4.08
C PHE A 85 2.82 20.74 -3.55
N GLU A 86 3.67 19.85 -3.04
CA GLU A 86 4.89 20.18 -2.29
C GLU A 86 6.07 20.68 -3.15
N SER A 87 5.88 20.89 -4.46
CA SER A 87 6.99 21.22 -5.39
C SER A 87 6.68 22.38 -6.33
N ALA A 88 7.74 22.96 -6.93
CA ALA A 88 7.61 23.96 -8.00
C ALA A 88 6.72 23.48 -9.17
N ARG A 89 6.67 22.16 -9.40
CA ARG A 89 5.79 21.50 -10.39
C ARG A 89 4.30 21.69 -10.05
N GLY A 90 3.96 21.82 -8.77
CA GLY A 90 2.60 22.12 -8.30
C GLY A 90 2.03 23.39 -8.93
N HIS A 91 2.83 24.46 -9.00
CA HIS A 91 2.42 25.70 -9.66
C HIS A 91 2.16 25.49 -11.16
N ASN A 92 2.96 24.65 -11.82
CA ASN A 92 2.76 24.30 -13.22
C ASN A 92 1.42 23.57 -13.42
N TYR A 93 1.08 22.60 -12.55
CA TYR A 93 -0.21 21.90 -12.61
C TYR A 93 -1.40 22.87 -12.53
N ILE A 94 -1.37 23.82 -11.58
CA ILE A 94 -2.46 24.81 -11.46
C ILE A 94 -2.49 25.75 -12.67
N SER A 95 -1.33 26.23 -13.13
CA SER A 95 -1.24 27.12 -14.29
C SER A 95 -1.77 26.46 -15.57
N ARG A 96 -1.45 25.18 -15.78
CA ARG A 96 -2.00 24.38 -16.89
C ARG A 96 -3.50 24.19 -16.79
N TYR A 97 -4.01 23.92 -15.59
CA TYR A 97 -5.46 23.85 -15.34
C TYR A 97 -6.17 25.18 -15.65
N LEU A 98 -5.61 26.30 -15.19
CA LEU A 98 -6.17 27.64 -15.47
C LEU A 98 -6.15 27.97 -16.97
N THR A 99 -5.08 27.60 -17.66
CA THR A 99 -4.98 27.78 -19.12
C THR A 99 -6.03 26.95 -19.85
N ASP A 100 -6.19 25.68 -19.46
CA ASP A 100 -7.18 24.77 -20.05
C ASP A 100 -8.61 25.24 -19.81
N ILE A 101 -8.96 25.62 -18.57
CA ILE A 101 -10.31 26.10 -18.26
C ILE A 101 -10.62 27.44 -18.94
N ARG A 102 -9.63 28.33 -19.08
CA ARG A 102 -9.76 29.59 -19.82
C ARG A 102 -10.03 29.33 -21.31
N SER A 103 -9.25 28.44 -21.92
CA SER A 103 -9.44 28.03 -23.32
C SER A 103 -10.82 27.43 -23.56
N LYS A 104 -11.29 26.58 -22.64
CA LYS A 104 -12.62 25.95 -22.72
C LYS A 104 -13.74 26.95 -22.49
N CYS A 105 -13.60 27.85 -21.52
CA CYS A 105 -14.57 28.92 -21.23
C CYS A 105 -14.76 29.88 -22.42
N LEU A 106 -13.68 30.18 -23.16
CA LEU A 106 -13.77 30.97 -24.40
C LEU A 106 -14.56 30.29 -25.50
N LYS A 107 -14.65 28.95 -25.49
CA LYS A 107 -15.43 28.17 -26.46
C LYS A 107 -16.87 27.95 -26.00
N ASP A 108 -17.05 27.59 -24.72
CA ASP A 108 -18.34 27.33 -24.10
C ASP A 108 -18.26 27.57 -22.57
N LEU A 109 -18.97 28.60 -22.11
CA LEU A 109 -19.04 28.97 -20.70
C LEU A 109 -19.74 27.88 -19.86
N SER A 110 -20.73 27.19 -20.42
CA SER A 110 -21.54 26.21 -19.68
C SER A 110 -20.74 24.94 -19.37
N ALA A 111 -19.99 24.42 -20.35
CA ALA A 111 -19.10 23.27 -20.17
C ALA A 111 -17.93 23.52 -19.20
N SER A 112 -17.60 24.78 -18.90
CA SER A 112 -16.53 25.11 -17.96
C SER A 112 -16.94 24.92 -16.48
N ARG A 113 -18.24 25.03 -16.18
CA ARG A 113 -18.77 25.05 -14.80
C ARG A 113 -18.72 23.69 -14.10
N GLU A 114 -18.74 22.61 -14.86
CA GLU A 114 -18.68 21.23 -14.35
C GLU A 114 -17.25 20.71 -14.18
N ARG A 115 -16.23 21.48 -14.61
CA ARG A 115 -14.83 21.05 -14.54
C ARG A 115 -14.22 21.33 -13.18
N ASN A 116 -13.37 20.41 -12.78
CA ASN A 116 -12.48 20.54 -11.64
C ASN A 116 -11.10 19.94 -11.98
N MET A 117 -10.14 20.09 -11.07
CA MET A 117 -8.77 19.62 -11.28
C MET A 117 -8.67 18.10 -11.45
N ILE A 118 -9.59 17.32 -10.89
CA ILE A 118 -9.63 15.86 -11.07
C ILE A 118 -10.03 15.53 -12.51
N THR A 119 -11.07 16.19 -13.04
CA THR A 119 -11.48 16.02 -14.45
C THR A 119 -10.39 16.47 -15.41
N HIS A 120 -9.70 17.59 -15.12
CA HIS A 120 -8.57 18.04 -15.92
C HIS A 120 -7.41 17.03 -15.90
N ALA A 121 -7.00 16.56 -14.73
CA ALA A 121 -5.95 15.55 -14.61
C ALA A 121 -6.33 14.24 -15.33
N SER A 122 -7.62 13.88 -15.31
CA SER A 122 -8.15 12.73 -16.04
C SER A 122 -8.06 12.91 -17.56
N ASP A 123 -8.35 14.11 -18.07
CA ASP A 123 -8.18 14.42 -19.50
C ASP A 123 -6.71 14.40 -19.91
N MET A 124 -5.81 14.89 -19.05
CA MET A 124 -4.36 14.87 -19.32
C MET A 124 -3.82 13.45 -19.49
N MET A 125 -4.40 12.46 -18.78
CA MET A 125 -4.05 11.06 -18.93
C MET A 125 -4.50 10.43 -20.27
N ASP A 126 -5.40 11.10 -20.99
CA ASP A 126 -5.78 10.68 -22.34
C ASP A 126 -4.86 11.29 -23.42
N SER A 127 -3.94 12.18 -23.04
CA SER A 127 -2.97 12.79 -23.95
C SER A 127 -1.97 11.77 -24.49
N ASP A 128 -1.58 11.93 -25.76
CA ASP A 128 -0.49 11.17 -26.39
C ASP A 128 0.89 11.70 -25.96
N TYR A 129 0.95 12.90 -25.37
CA TYR A 129 2.19 13.48 -24.86
C TYR A 129 2.52 12.90 -23.47
N LYS A 130 3.69 12.27 -23.36
CA LYS A 130 4.19 11.64 -22.12
C LYS A 130 4.17 12.60 -20.91
N ASP A 131 4.58 13.85 -21.09
CA ASP A 131 4.62 14.85 -20.01
C ASP A 131 3.24 15.21 -19.47
N ASP A 132 2.23 15.25 -20.34
CA ASP A 132 0.85 15.53 -19.97
C ASP A 132 0.29 14.36 -19.17
N TYR A 133 0.51 13.15 -19.68
CA TYR A 133 0.12 11.93 -19.01
C TYR A 133 0.71 11.87 -17.59
N ILE A 134 2.03 12.06 -17.46
CA ILE A 134 2.74 12.03 -16.17
C ILE A 134 2.17 13.10 -15.24
N SER A 135 1.96 14.32 -15.74
CA SER A 135 1.44 15.42 -14.92
C SER A 135 0.03 15.12 -14.40
N GLY A 136 -0.86 14.63 -15.27
CA GLY A 136 -2.20 14.20 -14.88
C GLY A 136 -2.17 13.05 -13.85
N ALA A 137 -1.36 12.02 -14.10
CA ALA A 137 -1.22 10.89 -13.18
C ALA A 137 -0.67 11.32 -11.81
N ARG A 138 0.34 12.20 -11.77
CA ARG A 138 0.88 12.77 -10.52
C ARG A 138 -0.18 13.54 -9.74
N MET A 139 -0.95 14.40 -10.40
CA MET A 139 -2.04 15.14 -9.75
C MET A 139 -3.05 14.19 -9.10
N LEU A 140 -3.48 13.14 -9.81
CA LEU A 140 -4.41 12.15 -9.27
C LEU A 140 -3.82 11.39 -8.08
N VAL A 141 -2.57 10.94 -8.18
CA VAL A 141 -1.88 10.23 -7.08
C VAL A 141 -1.77 11.12 -5.85
N THR A 142 -1.42 12.40 -6.00
CA THR A 142 -1.40 13.33 -4.85
C THR A 142 -2.79 13.44 -4.21
N PHE A 143 -3.87 13.55 -5.00
CA PHE A 143 -5.22 13.57 -4.44
C PHE A 143 -5.63 12.25 -3.75
N ILE A 144 -5.14 11.11 -4.24
CA ILE A 144 -5.33 9.79 -3.60
C ILE A 144 -4.62 9.76 -2.25
N GLU A 145 -3.33 10.12 -2.21
CA GLU A 145 -2.49 10.07 -1.02
C GLU A 145 -2.98 11.02 0.08
N LYS A 146 -3.48 12.20 -0.29
CA LYS A 146 -4.09 13.16 0.63
C LYS A 146 -5.56 12.84 0.98
N LYS A 147 -6.09 11.69 0.54
CA LYS A 147 -7.48 11.24 0.76
C LYS A 147 -8.54 12.25 0.26
N LYS A 148 -8.17 13.10 -0.70
CA LYS A 148 -9.05 14.11 -1.33
C LYS A 148 -9.80 13.56 -2.55
N LEU A 149 -9.49 12.33 -2.98
CA LEU A 149 -10.11 11.69 -4.15
C LEU A 149 -10.96 10.47 -3.78
N PRO A 150 -12.30 10.60 -3.76
CA PRO A 150 -13.18 9.45 -3.59
C PRO A 150 -13.00 8.44 -4.73
N VAL A 151 -12.95 7.14 -4.41
CA VAL A 151 -12.79 6.06 -5.40
C VAL A 151 -13.87 6.14 -6.49
N LYS A 152 -15.12 6.41 -6.11
CA LYS A 152 -16.28 6.57 -7.00
C LYS A 152 -16.08 7.61 -8.11
N THR A 153 -15.22 8.61 -7.88
CA THR A 153 -14.89 9.64 -8.89
C THR A 153 -14.03 9.06 -10.01
N LEU A 154 -13.12 8.14 -9.70
CA LEU A 154 -12.24 7.48 -10.67
C LEU A 154 -12.85 6.20 -11.26
N VAL A 155 -13.81 5.57 -10.59
CA VAL A 155 -14.58 4.44 -11.16
C VAL A 155 -15.35 4.85 -12.42
N ARG A 156 -15.62 6.14 -12.60
CA ARG A 156 -16.17 6.72 -13.84
C ARG A 156 -15.17 6.80 -15.00
N PHE A 157 -13.94 6.37 -14.80
CA PHE A 157 -12.98 6.24 -15.89
C PHE A 157 -13.56 5.33 -16.97
N SER A 158 -13.30 5.71 -18.23
CA SER A 158 -13.66 4.84 -19.35
C SER A 158 -12.95 3.50 -19.20
N ARG A 159 -13.58 2.43 -19.69
CA ARG A 159 -12.96 1.10 -19.71
C ARG A 159 -11.60 1.12 -20.42
N SER A 160 -11.46 1.91 -21.48
CA SER A 160 -10.19 2.08 -22.20
C SER A 160 -9.10 2.70 -21.32
N ARG A 161 -9.43 3.70 -20.50
CA ARG A 161 -8.46 4.33 -19.59
C ARG A 161 -8.00 3.38 -18.50
N ILE A 162 -8.92 2.62 -17.90
CA ILE A 162 -8.58 1.60 -16.90
C ILE A 162 -7.72 0.49 -17.54
N GLN A 163 -8.08 0.02 -18.74
CA GLN A 163 -7.27 -0.96 -19.46
C GLN A 163 -5.87 -0.43 -19.79
N LYS A 164 -5.73 0.83 -20.24
CA LYS A 164 -4.42 1.47 -20.49
C LYS A 164 -3.56 1.50 -19.22
N LEU A 165 -4.15 1.88 -18.08
CA LEU A 165 -3.48 1.85 -16.78
C LEU A 165 -3.00 0.45 -16.38
N ILE A 166 -3.83 -0.57 -16.60
CA ILE A 166 -3.47 -1.97 -16.31
C ILE A 166 -2.32 -2.43 -17.20
N LEU A 167 -2.35 -2.11 -18.50
CA LEU A 167 -1.28 -2.47 -19.44
C LEU A 167 0.06 -1.81 -19.08
N ILE A 168 0.03 -0.57 -18.59
CA ILE A 168 1.22 0.15 -18.10
C ILE A 168 1.90 -0.60 -16.95
N LEU A 169 1.16 -1.37 -16.13
CA LEU A 169 1.76 -2.14 -15.04
C LEU A 169 2.78 -3.17 -15.54
N ALA A 170 2.64 -3.62 -16.80
CA ALA A 170 3.54 -4.58 -17.44
C ALA A 170 4.81 -3.94 -18.03
N TRP A 171 4.90 -2.61 -18.09
CA TRP A 171 6.08 -1.91 -18.62
C TRP A 171 7.31 -2.19 -17.76
N ARG A 172 8.49 -2.30 -18.39
CA ARG A 172 9.75 -2.64 -17.70
C ARG A 172 10.92 -1.73 -18.02
N ASP A 173 10.71 -0.76 -18.92
CA ASP A 173 11.76 0.16 -19.32
C ASP A 173 12.07 1.14 -18.18
N THR A 174 13.35 1.41 -17.95
CA THR A 174 13.83 2.27 -16.85
C THR A 174 13.22 3.66 -16.91
N ASP A 175 13.01 4.18 -18.12
CA ASP A 175 12.47 5.52 -18.38
C ASP A 175 10.97 5.65 -18.10
N ASP A 176 10.30 4.53 -17.85
CA ASP A 176 8.86 4.44 -17.62
C ASP A 176 8.50 3.99 -16.20
N MET A 177 9.49 3.79 -15.33
CA MET A 177 9.27 3.29 -13.97
C MET A 177 8.41 4.23 -13.12
N GLU A 178 8.55 5.55 -13.30
CA GLU A 178 7.68 6.51 -12.63
C GLU A 178 6.23 6.38 -13.11
N ILE A 179 6.00 6.31 -14.43
CA ILE A 179 4.67 6.12 -15.00
C ILE A 179 4.04 4.83 -14.48
N ARG A 180 4.84 3.75 -14.44
CA ARG A 180 4.44 2.45 -13.92
C ARG A 180 4.00 2.54 -12.47
N LEU A 181 4.74 3.25 -11.62
CA LEU A 181 4.40 3.44 -10.21
C LEU A 181 3.14 4.28 -10.02
N LEU A 182 3.00 5.38 -10.76
CA LEU A 182 1.80 6.21 -10.72
C LEU A 182 0.57 5.42 -11.17
N ALA A 183 0.70 4.63 -12.23
CA ALA A 183 -0.37 3.75 -12.69
C ALA A 183 -0.74 2.71 -11.64
N ALA A 184 0.25 2.07 -11.00
CA ALA A 184 0.01 1.09 -9.93
C ALA A 184 -0.75 1.70 -8.75
N LYS A 185 -0.39 2.92 -8.31
CA LYS A 185 -1.10 3.64 -7.24
C LYS A 185 -2.55 3.97 -7.63
N ILE A 186 -2.79 4.42 -8.87
CA ILE A 186 -4.15 4.71 -9.36
C ILE A 186 -4.97 3.42 -9.44
N VAL A 187 -4.43 2.34 -10.01
CA VAL A 187 -5.11 1.03 -10.10
C VAL A 187 -5.38 0.48 -8.71
N ALA A 188 -4.44 0.58 -7.77
CA ALA A 188 -4.65 0.21 -6.37
C ALA A 188 -5.81 0.97 -5.75
N HIS A 189 -6.01 2.26 -6.07
CA HIS A 189 -7.14 3.04 -5.55
C HIS A 189 -8.49 2.50 -6.00
N ILE A 190 -8.62 2.08 -7.26
CA ILE A 190 -9.88 1.63 -7.87
C ILE A 190 -10.10 0.10 -7.84
N ALA A 191 -9.09 -0.68 -7.49
CA ALA A 191 -9.09 -2.15 -7.59
C ALA A 191 -10.27 -2.85 -6.89
N GLY A 192 -10.77 -2.28 -5.79
CA GLY A 192 -11.91 -2.86 -5.06
C GLY A 192 -13.22 -2.85 -5.84
N ASP A 193 -13.34 -1.95 -6.82
CA ASP A 193 -14.52 -1.79 -7.69
C ASP A 193 -14.32 -2.46 -9.07
N ILE A 194 -13.16 -3.09 -9.31
CA ILE A 194 -12.84 -3.75 -10.57
C ILE A 194 -13.29 -5.21 -10.55
N SER A 195 -13.92 -5.65 -11.64
CA SER A 195 -14.12 -7.07 -11.94
C SER A 195 -13.08 -7.53 -12.95
N LEU A 196 -12.29 -8.55 -12.62
CA LEU A 196 -11.25 -9.09 -13.50
C LEU A 196 -11.83 -9.60 -14.84
N ALA A 197 -13.08 -10.06 -14.86
CA ALA A 197 -13.76 -10.47 -16.08
C ALA A 197 -13.91 -9.34 -17.12
N GLN A 198 -13.87 -8.07 -16.69
CA GLN A 198 -14.00 -6.91 -17.59
C GLN A 198 -12.66 -6.47 -18.19
N PHE A 199 -11.54 -6.91 -17.62
CA PHE A 199 -10.19 -6.45 -17.98
C PHE A 199 -9.27 -7.67 -18.13
N PRO A 200 -9.32 -8.37 -19.29
CA PRO A 200 -8.42 -9.49 -19.54
C PRO A 200 -6.95 -9.03 -19.51
N GLY A 201 -6.06 -9.93 -19.08
CA GLY A 201 -4.62 -9.65 -18.94
C GLY A 201 -4.21 -8.99 -17.63
N THR A 202 -5.15 -8.54 -16.77
CA THR A 202 -4.79 -7.90 -15.49
C THR A 202 -3.86 -8.75 -14.63
N LEU A 203 -4.12 -10.07 -14.52
CA LEU A 203 -3.32 -10.96 -13.68
C LEU A 203 -1.90 -11.16 -14.22
N GLU A 204 -1.71 -11.10 -15.54
CA GLU A 204 -0.38 -11.14 -16.16
C GLU A 204 0.40 -9.85 -15.88
N CYS A 205 -0.25 -8.69 -16.05
CA CYS A 205 0.35 -7.40 -15.73
C CYS A 205 0.70 -7.31 -14.24
N LEU A 206 -0.20 -7.76 -13.35
CA LEU A 206 0.05 -7.81 -11.91
C LEU A 206 1.20 -8.75 -11.55
N SER A 207 1.29 -9.89 -12.21
CA SER A 207 2.40 -10.82 -11.99
C SER A 207 3.76 -10.17 -12.24
N SER A 208 3.85 -9.17 -13.11
CA SER A 208 5.11 -8.44 -13.36
C SER A 208 5.52 -7.51 -12.21
N LEU A 209 4.58 -7.08 -11.37
CA LEU A 209 4.85 -6.26 -10.17
C LEU A 209 5.27 -7.10 -8.98
N LEU A 210 4.94 -8.40 -8.99
CA LEU A 210 5.14 -9.31 -7.86
C LEU A 210 6.40 -10.17 -8.00
N LYS A 211 7.15 -10.05 -9.11
CA LYS A 211 8.34 -10.86 -9.33
C LYS A 211 9.39 -10.50 -8.27
N VAL A 212 9.84 -11.49 -7.50
CA VAL A 212 10.93 -11.33 -6.52
C VAL A 212 12.24 -11.09 -7.29
N SER A 213 12.93 -9.98 -7.01
CA SER A 213 14.29 -9.73 -7.53
C SER A 213 15.29 -10.71 -6.90
N GLU A 214 16.37 -11.03 -7.60
CA GLU A 214 17.43 -11.94 -7.11
C GLU A 214 18.03 -11.45 -5.79
N GLU A 215 18.13 -10.13 -5.60
CA GLU A 215 18.62 -9.52 -4.36
C GLU A 215 17.69 -9.81 -3.16
N ASN A 216 16.39 -9.91 -3.41
CA ASN A 216 15.37 -10.20 -2.40
C ASN A 216 15.15 -11.72 -2.19
N ALA A 217 15.76 -12.55 -3.04
CA ALA A 217 15.58 -14.00 -3.06
C ALA A 217 16.52 -14.74 -2.09
N ILE A 218 16.81 -14.13 -0.93
CA ILE A 218 17.86 -14.51 0.05
C ILE A 218 17.80 -16.00 0.44
N PHE A 219 16.60 -16.58 0.54
CA PHE A 219 16.39 -17.97 0.94
C PHE A 219 15.97 -18.92 -0.20
N THR A 220 16.01 -18.48 -1.47
CA THR A 220 15.67 -19.33 -2.62
C THR A 220 16.83 -20.20 -3.11
N SER A 221 18.09 -19.80 -2.88
CA SER A 221 19.28 -20.52 -3.34
C SER A 221 19.65 -21.79 -2.56
N PRO A 222 19.44 -21.94 -1.22
CA PRO A 222 19.89 -23.13 -0.52
C PRO A 222 19.09 -24.41 -0.82
N LEU A 223 17.87 -24.30 -1.39
CA LEU A 223 16.99 -25.45 -1.65
C LEU A 223 17.06 -26.00 -3.08
N LYS A 224 17.80 -25.34 -3.99
CA LYS A 224 17.89 -25.71 -5.42
C LYS A 224 19.22 -26.36 -5.81
N ASN A 225 19.97 -26.91 -4.86
CA ASN A 225 21.13 -27.71 -5.24
C ASN A 225 20.66 -29.01 -5.88
N ASP A 226 20.96 -29.12 -7.17
CA ASP A 226 20.79 -30.26 -8.05
C ASP A 226 21.12 -31.58 -7.34
N THR A 227 20.10 -32.25 -6.82
CA THR A 227 20.15 -33.69 -6.60
C THR A 227 18.81 -34.23 -7.05
N GLU A 228 18.80 -34.87 -8.22
CA GLU A 228 17.73 -35.76 -8.65
C GLU A 228 17.63 -36.88 -7.60
N GLY A 229 16.79 -36.67 -6.60
CA GLY A 229 16.58 -37.56 -5.48
C GLY A 229 15.66 -36.85 -4.51
N GLY A 230 14.43 -37.35 -4.36
CA GLY A 230 13.38 -36.69 -3.58
C GLY A 230 13.92 -36.22 -2.23
N THR A 231 13.99 -34.90 -2.06
CA THR A 231 14.38 -34.26 -0.80
C THR A 231 13.44 -34.82 0.24
N SER A 232 13.99 -35.57 1.20
CA SER A 232 13.16 -36.18 2.23
C SER A 232 12.48 -35.03 2.98
N MET A 233 11.17 -35.15 3.24
CA MET A 233 10.41 -34.08 3.89
C MET A 233 11.01 -33.65 5.25
N GLU A 234 11.72 -34.57 5.91
CA GLU A 234 12.42 -34.33 7.17
C GLU A 234 13.56 -33.32 7.02
N GLU A 235 14.25 -33.31 5.88
CA GLU A 235 15.33 -32.35 5.60
C GLU A 235 14.78 -30.94 5.43
N GLY A 236 13.71 -30.74 4.66
CA GLY A 236 13.14 -29.41 4.39
C GLY A 236 12.63 -28.69 5.65
N GLU A 237 11.92 -29.42 6.51
CA GLU A 237 11.41 -28.87 7.78
C GLU A 237 12.54 -28.61 8.78
N ALA A 238 13.49 -29.54 8.91
CA ALA A 238 14.66 -29.37 9.77
C ALA A 238 15.53 -28.19 9.32
N ILE A 239 15.70 -27.98 8.01
CA ILE A 239 16.40 -26.82 7.45
C ILE A 239 15.69 -25.54 7.86
N MET A 240 14.37 -25.45 7.70
CA MET A 240 13.60 -24.25 8.06
C MET A 240 13.70 -23.94 9.57
N GLU A 241 13.60 -24.96 10.43
CA GLU A 241 13.78 -24.79 11.88
C GLU A 241 15.20 -24.33 12.23
N ASN A 242 16.21 -24.92 11.60
CA ASN A 242 17.59 -24.51 11.78
C ASN A 242 17.81 -23.06 11.35
N VAL A 243 17.21 -22.63 10.24
CA VAL A 243 17.25 -21.23 9.78
C VAL A 243 16.66 -20.31 10.85
N ILE A 244 15.43 -20.56 11.30
CA ILE A 244 14.76 -19.73 12.31
C ILE A 244 15.57 -19.69 13.61
N HIS A 245 15.98 -20.84 14.13
CA HIS A 245 16.76 -20.91 15.36
C HIS A 245 18.15 -20.27 15.21
N SER A 246 18.78 -20.36 14.05
CA SER A 246 20.05 -19.69 13.80
C SER A 246 19.90 -18.18 13.82
N GLU A 247 18.80 -17.65 13.25
CA GLU A 247 18.52 -16.22 13.25
C GLU A 247 18.10 -15.69 14.62
N GLU A 248 17.30 -16.45 15.37
CA GLU A 248 16.99 -16.16 16.78
C GLU A 248 18.26 -16.10 17.64
N ARG A 249 19.19 -17.04 17.47
CA ARG A 249 20.48 -17.03 18.19
C ARG A 249 21.34 -15.83 17.80
N ARG A 250 21.42 -15.51 16.51
CA ARG A 250 22.15 -14.33 16.00
C ARG A 250 21.61 -13.05 16.63
N GLN A 251 20.29 -12.92 16.75
CA GLN A 251 19.65 -11.81 17.44
C GLN A 251 20.03 -11.77 18.93
N GLY A 252 19.96 -12.90 19.65
CA GLY A 252 20.33 -12.97 21.06
C GLY A 252 21.79 -12.56 21.33
N GLN A 253 22.71 -12.94 20.45
CA GLN A 253 24.12 -12.57 20.54
C GLN A 253 24.39 -11.09 20.18
N ASN A 254 23.71 -10.56 19.15
CA ASN A 254 23.85 -9.16 18.75
C ASN A 254 23.23 -8.18 19.76
N SER A 255 22.13 -8.56 20.42
CA SER A 255 21.53 -7.74 21.49
C SER A 255 22.49 -7.56 22.68
N GLY A 256 23.30 -8.59 23.00
CA GLY A 256 24.35 -8.52 24.02
C GLY A 256 25.58 -7.69 23.63
N ARG A 257 25.88 -7.53 22.33
CA ARG A 257 26.94 -6.64 21.82
C ARG A 257 26.48 -5.18 21.74
N ILE A 258 25.25 -4.94 21.31
CA ILE A 258 24.66 -3.60 21.18
C ILE A 258 24.52 -2.92 22.55
N LEU A 259 24.26 -3.68 23.63
CA LEU A 259 24.28 -3.14 25.01
C LEU A 259 25.70 -2.73 25.48
N LYS A 260 26.77 -3.37 24.98
CA LYS A 260 28.16 -2.99 25.30
C LYS A 260 28.66 -1.80 24.48
N ASP A 261 28.22 -1.64 23.24
CA ASP A 261 28.58 -0.49 22.40
C ASP A 261 27.75 0.77 22.73
N ARG A 262 26.52 0.60 23.24
CA ARG A 262 25.67 1.72 23.69
C ARG A 262 26.15 2.35 25.01
N GLN A 263 27.07 1.70 25.74
CA GLN A 263 27.76 2.29 26.89
C GLN A 263 29.03 3.08 26.51
N LYS A 264 29.48 3.00 25.24
CA LYS A 264 30.65 3.76 24.75
C LYS A 264 30.32 5.00 23.92
N ASN A 265 29.09 5.15 23.43
CA ASN A 265 28.68 6.32 22.66
C ASN A 265 27.49 7.05 23.31
N VAL A 266 27.77 7.69 24.46
CA VAL A 266 26.96 8.81 24.97
C VAL A 266 27.72 10.10 24.70
N THR A 267 27.95 10.42 23.43
CA THR A 267 28.43 11.73 22.95
C THR A 267 28.29 11.83 21.42
N ALA A 268 27.07 11.75 20.90
CA ALA A 268 26.69 12.30 19.58
C ALA A 268 25.17 12.20 19.44
N LYS A 269 24.45 13.21 19.93
CA LYS A 269 23.01 13.35 19.72
C LYS A 269 22.76 14.74 19.15
N HIS A 270 22.81 14.84 17.83
CA HIS A 270 21.99 15.76 17.04
C HIS A 270 22.07 15.34 15.57
N ASP A 271 20.92 15.43 14.90
CA ASP A 271 20.72 15.38 13.44
C ASP A 271 20.33 14.00 12.85
N MET A 272 19.04 13.68 12.98
CA MET A 272 18.29 12.90 12.00
C MET A 272 16.80 13.22 12.15
N ASP A 273 16.41 14.37 11.61
CA ASP A 273 15.06 14.60 11.11
C ASP A 273 15.21 15.31 9.77
N THR A 274 14.45 14.89 8.77
CA THR A 274 14.42 15.39 7.38
C THR A 274 15.38 14.72 6.39
N GLN A 275 15.08 13.47 6.00
CA GLN A 275 15.38 12.98 4.65
C GLN A 275 14.18 12.21 4.11
N GLN A 276 13.18 12.96 3.65
CA GLN A 276 12.21 12.45 2.69
C GLN A 276 12.06 13.51 1.58
N TYR A 277 12.35 13.07 0.35
CA TYR A 277 12.16 13.76 -0.93
C TYR A 277 13.01 15.00 -1.22
N THR A 278 14.25 14.76 -1.66
CA THR A 278 14.87 15.54 -2.75
C THR A 278 15.76 14.62 -3.60
N ASN A 279 15.20 13.90 -4.57
CA ASN A 279 15.98 13.40 -5.70
C ASN A 279 15.56 14.19 -6.94
N ILE A 280 16.44 15.12 -7.34
CA ILE A 280 16.37 15.88 -8.59
C ILE A 280 17.11 15.15 -9.72
N ASP A 281 17.80 14.04 -9.45
CA ASP A 281 18.51 13.27 -10.47
C ASP A 281 17.91 11.87 -10.62
N GLY A 282 17.56 11.52 -11.86
CA GLY A 282 16.73 10.37 -12.26
C GLY A 282 17.38 8.99 -12.15
N HIS A 283 17.83 8.59 -10.96
CA HIS A 283 18.12 7.19 -10.65
C HIS A 283 17.02 6.59 -9.78
N PHE A 284 16.35 5.56 -10.31
CA PHE A 284 15.33 4.76 -9.62
C PHE A 284 15.98 4.02 -8.44
N SER A 285 15.43 4.17 -7.23
CA SER A 285 15.99 3.58 -6.02
C SER A 285 15.44 2.17 -5.78
N HIS A 286 16.18 1.32 -5.06
CA HIS A 286 15.67 0.04 -4.55
C HIS A 286 14.39 0.20 -3.70
N SER A 287 14.21 1.37 -3.07
CA SER A 287 12.97 1.75 -2.38
C SER A 287 11.76 1.81 -3.32
N ASP A 288 11.96 2.23 -4.57
CA ASP A 288 10.87 2.41 -5.54
C ASP A 288 10.41 1.06 -6.13
N GLU A 289 11.32 0.08 -6.22
CA GLU A 289 10.99 -1.31 -6.60
C GLU A 289 10.14 -2.01 -5.54
N CYS A 290 10.51 -1.83 -4.26
CA CYS A 290 9.69 -2.28 -3.14
C CYS A 290 8.32 -1.60 -3.14
N GLN A 291 8.26 -0.31 -3.48
CA GLN A 291 7.01 0.43 -3.55
C GLN A 291 6.08 -0.09 -4.66
N LEU A 292 6.62 -0.42 -5.84
CA LEU A 292 5.87 -1.08 -6.92
C LEU A 292 5.29 -2.42 -6.48
N THR A 293 6.10 -3.23 -5.81
CA THR A 293 5.70 -4.54 -5.27
C THR A 293 4.55 -4.39 -4.29
N ILE A 294 4.66 -3.44 -3.35
CA ILE A 294 3.59 -3.12 -2.39
C ILE A 294 2.29 -2.74 -3.12
N GLN A 295 2.36 -1.90 -4.16
CA GLN A 295 1.16 -1.57 -4.94
C GLN A 295 0.56 -2.81 -5.63
N GLY A 296 1.40 -3.71 -6.16
CA GLY A 296 0.94 -4.98 -6.73
C GLY A 296 0.14 -5.82 -5.72
N PHE A 297 0.65 -5.97 -4.49
CA PHE A 297 -0.05 -6.67 -3.42
C PHE A 297 -1.33 -5.96 -2.96
N LEU A 298 -1.31 -4.63 -2.84
CA LEU A 298 -2.51 -3.84 -2.50
C LEU A 298 -3.62 -3.98 -3.55
N ILE A 299 -3.27 -4.04 -4.83
CA ILE A 299 -4.23 -4.30 -5.91
C ILE A 299 -4.87 -5.68 -5.71
N LEU A 300 -4.05 -6.72 -5.48
CA LEU A 300 -4.56 -8.07 -5.23
C LEU A 300 -5.48 -8.15 -4.01
N GLU A 301 -5.10 -7.52 -2.90
CA GLU A 301 -5.91 -7.50 -1.69
C GLU A 301 -7.29 -6.90 -1.94
N LYS A 302 -7.34 -5.75 -2.62
CA LYS A 302 -8.60 -5.09 -2.95
C LYS A 302 -9.43 -5.91 -3.93
N LEU A 303 -8.82 -6.50 -4.95
CA LEU A 303 -9.51 -7.39 -5.90
C LEU A 303 -10.14 -8.59 -5.18
N CYS A 304 -9.50 -9.13 -4.15
CA CYS A 304 -9.98 -10.26 -3.34
C CYS A 304 -11.19 -9.93 -2.45
N SER A 305 -11.66 -8.68 -2.45
CA SER A 305 -12.94 -8.33 -1.83
C SER A 305 -14.13 -8.98 -2.54
N ASN A 306 -13.97 -9.34 -3.83
CA ASN A 306 -14.99 -10.01 -4.64
C ASN A 306 -14.66 -11.50 -4.82
N ASP A 307 -15.58 -12.40 -4.42
CA ASP A 307 -15.40 -13.86 -4.55
C ASP A 307 -15.16 -14.32 -5.99
N HIS A 308 -15.76 -13.67 -6.98
CA HIS A 308 -15.54 -14.04 -8.39
C HIS A 308 -14.12 -13.71 -8.85
N ASN A 309 -13.56 -12.59 -8.38
CA ASN A 309 -12.16 -12.25 -8.61
C ASN A 309 -11.23 -13.24 -7.89
N CYS A 310 -11.56 -13.64 -6.66
CA CYS A 310 -10.79 -14.66 -5.92
C CYS A 310 -10.67 -15.96 -6.73
N ILE A 311 -11.77 -16.44 -7.34
CA ILE A 311 -11.76 -17.65 -8.18
C ILE A 311 -10.79 -17.50 -9.35
N GLN A 312 -10.79 -16.35 -10.03
CA GLN A 312 -9.88 -16.09 -11.14
C GLN A 312 -8.41 -16.02 -10.69
N ILE A 313 -8.15 -15.38 -9.54
CA ILE A 313 -6.79 -15.29 -8.95
C ILE A 313 -6.29 -16.66 -8.52
N CYS A 314 -7.13 -17.51 -7.93
CA CYS A 314 -6.79 -18.89 -7.57
C CYS A 314 -6.28 -19.70 -8.77
N ASN A 315 -6.89 -19.49 -9.95
CA ASN A 315 -6.49 -20.17 -11.19
C ASN A 315 -5.23 -19.57 -11.83
N ALA A 316 -4.76 -18.39 -11.41
CA ALA A 316 -3.57 -17.75 -11.94
C ALA A 316 -2.31 -18.26 -11.24
N GLN A 317 -1.79 -19.40 -11.71
CA GLN A 317 -0.63 -20.11 -11.15
C GLN A 317 0.54 -19.18 -10.81
N LEU A 318 0.94 -18.34 -11.76
CA LEU A 318 2.12 -17.48 -11.65
C LEU A 318 1.97 -16.41 -10.55
N VAL A 319 0.75 -15.86 -10.39
CA VAL A 319 0.45 -14.89 -9.33
C VAL A 319 0.60 -15.57 -7.97
N ILE A 320 0.02 -16.76 -7.78
CA ILE A 320 0.17 -17.53 -6.55
C ILE A 320 1.63 -17.87 -6.27
N THR A 321 2.38 -18.32 -7.28
CA THR A 321 3.81 -18.66 -7.12
C THR A 321 4.64 -17.45 -6.71
N HIS A 322 4.41 -16.27 -7.29
CA HIS A 322 5.11 -15.06 -6.87
C HIS A 322 4.76 -14.66 -5.43
N MET A 323 3.48 -14.73 -5.02
CA MET A 323 3.10 -14.46 -3.62
C MET A 323 3.78 -15.43 -2.65
N LEU A 324 3.80 -16.72 -2.97
CA LEU A 324 4.47 -17.74 -2.15
C LEU A 324 5.99 -17.53 -2.13
N ALA A 325 6.59 -17.09 -3.24
CA ALA A 325 8.02 -16.78 -3.29
C ALA A 325 8.41 -15.66 -2.32
N TRP A 326 7.60 -14.60 -2.20
CA TRP A 326 7.83 -13.52 -1.22
C TRP A 326 7.72 -14.02 0.22
N VAL A 327 6.73 -14.86 0.52
CA VAL A 327 6.56 -15.43 1.86
C VAL A 327 7.70 -16.39 2.20
N PHE A 328 8.09 -17.23 1.24
CA PHE A 328 9.16 -18.21 1.40
C PHE A 328 10.54 -17.56 1.49
N SER A 329 10.79 -16.47 0.76
CA SER A 329 12.08 -15.78 0.73
C SER A 329 12.40 -15.02 2.01
N ARG A 330 11.47 -14.92 2.96
CA ARG A 330 11.67 -14.20 4.22
C ARG A 330 10.93 -14.86 5.39
N PRO A 331 11.36 -16.06 5.84
CA PRO A 331 10.67 -16.83 6.88
C PRO A 331 10.87 -16.28 8.30
N PHE A 332 11.63 -15.19 8.46
CA PHE A 332 11.97 -14.56 9.74
C PHE A 332 12.09 -13.04 9.57
N LEU A 333 11.65 -12.27 10.58
CA LEU A 333 11.78 -10.81 10.64
C LEU A 333 12.46 -10.35 11.94
N TYR A 334 13.41 -9.42 11.83
CA TYR A 334 14.10 -8.89 13.00
C TYR A 334 13.27 -7.80 13.72
N PRO A 335 13.41 -7.61 15.04
CA PRO A 335 12.77 -6.50 15.73
C PRO A 335 13.23 -5.15 15.17
N GLY A 336 12.28 -4.25 14.92
CA GLY A 336 12.57 -2.91 14.41
C GLY A 336 12.86 -2.83 12.90
N GLU A 337 12.78 -3.96 12.18
CA GLU A 337 12.78 -3.97 10.71
C GLU A 337 11.56 -3.17 10.19
N LYS A 338 11.80 -2.09 9.45
CA LYS A 338 10.73 -1.16 9.03
C LYS A 338 10.25 -1.30 7.59
N ASP A 339 8.92 -1.18 7.54
CA ASP A 339 7.91 -0.94 6.51
C ASP A 339 7.76 -1.92 5.35
N HIS A 340 8.72 -2.07 4.44
CA HIS A 340 8.40 -2.69 3.14
C HIS A 340 8.12 -4.19 3.26
N TRP A 341 9.01 -4.96 3.91
CA TRP A 341 8.83 -6.42 4.10
C TRP A 341 7.64 -6.75 5.01
N VAL A 342 7.47 -5.99 6.10
CA VAL A 342 6.31 -6.14 7.00
C VAL A 342 5.01 -5.93 6.23
N THR A 343 4.94 -4.88 5.41
CA THR A 343 3.77 -4.57 4.57
C THR A 343 3.53 -5.67 3.53
N ILE A 344 4.57 -6.06 2.79
CA ILE A 344 4.49 -7.10 1.75
C ILE A 344 4.00 -8.41 2.36
N LEU A 345 4.60 -8.89 3.45
CA LEU A 345 4.22 -10.15 4.09
C LEU A 345 2.81 -10.08 4.69
N THR A 346 2.46 -8.96 5.33
CA THR A 346 1.11 -8.76 5.89
C THR A 346 0.05 -8.87 4.79
N ILE A 347 0.23 -8.18 3.66
CA ILE A 347 -0.73 -8.21 2.55
C ILE A 347 -0.69 -9.58 1.85
N SER A 348 0.50 -10.18 1.64
CA SER A 348 0.65 -11.51 1.03
C SER A 348 -0.13 -12.56 1.81
N PHE A 349 0.05 -12.64 3.12
CA PHE A 349 -0.71 -13.55 3.97
C PHE A 349 -2.20 -13.19 4.01
N SER A 350 -2.57 -11.90 4.01
CA SER A 350 -3.97 -11.46 3.93
C SER A 350 -4.66 -12.01 2.68
N VAL A 351 -4.02 -11.87 1.51
CA VAL A 351 -4.50 -12.40 0.23
C VAL A 351 -4.54 -13.93 0.25
N LEU A 352 -3.47 -14.60 0.66
CA LEU A 352 -3.42 -16.07 0.71
C LEU A 352 -4.47 -16.66 1.66
N ALA A 353 -4.69 -16.06 2.82
CA ALA A 353 -5.76 -16.43 3.74
C ALA A 353 -7.13 -16.26 3.08
N ARG A 354 -7.36 -15.13 2.40
CA ARG A 354 -8.63 -14.86 1.71
C ARG A 354 -8.89 -15.85 0.59
N LEU A 355 -7.90 -16.15 -0.25
CA LEU A 355 -8.01 -17.16 -1.32
C LEU A 355 -8.19 -18.57 -0.75
N SER A 356 -7.55 -18.88 0.38
CA SER A 356 -7.72 -20.17 1.07
C SER A 356 -9.06 -20.30 1.79
N SER A 357 -9.75 -19.18 2.05
CA SER A 357 -11.03 -19.17 2.77
C SER A 357 -12.23 -19.48 1.87
N ILE A 358 -12.12 -19.23 0.56
CA ILE A 358 -13.22 -19.49 -0.38
C ILE A 358 -13.45 -21.00 -0.59
N ARG A 359 -14.66 -21.34 -1.04
CA ARG A 359 -15.08 -22.73 -1.31
C ARG A 359 -14.77 -23.12 -2.75
N GLY A 360 -14.63 -24.42 -2.99
CA GLY A 360 -14.47 -25.03 -4.31
C GLY A 360 -13.02 -25.35 -4.68
N GLN A 361 -12.88 -26.06 -5.80
CA GLN A 361 -11.62 -26.60 -6.30
C GLN A 361 -10.50 -25.55 -6.49
N PRO A 362 -10.75 -24.32 -6.98
CA PRO A 362 -9.68 -23.32 -7.12
C PRO A 362 -9.02 -22.97 -5.78
N ALA A 363 -9.80 -22.91 -4.71
CA ALA A 363 -9.29 -22.65 -3.36
C ALA A 363 -8.46 -23.82 -2.83
N GLU A 364 -8.89 -25.07 -3.12
CA GLU A 364 -8.16 -26.29 -2.74
C GLU A 364 -6.77 -26.31 -3.34
N GLN A 365 -6.62 -25.96 -4.61
CA GLN A 365 -5.31 -25.87 -5.26
C GLN A 365 -4.39 -24.84 -4.59
N VAL A 366 -4.93 -23.71 -4.13
CA VAL A 366 -4.15 -22.72 -3.36
C VAL A 366 -3.75 -23.29 -2.00
N ARG A 367 -4.66 -23.97 -1.30
CA ARG A 367 -4.35 -24.64 -0.02
C ARG A 367 -3.27 -25.70 -0.19
N ASP A 368 -3.34 -26.52 -1.24
CA ASP A 368 -2.35 -27.54 -1.58
C ASP A 368 -0.96 -26.92 -1.78
N LYS A 369 -0.88 -25.83 -2.55
CA LYS A 369 0.39 -25.12 -2.75
C LYS A 369 0.95 -24.51 -1.48
N ILE A 370 0.10 -23.92 -0.64
CA ILE A 370 0.53 -23.37 0.65
C ILE A 370 1.11 -24.49 1.52
N ILE A 371 0.43 -25.63 1.59
CA ILE A 371 0.88 -26.81 2.36
C ILE A 371 2.17 -27.37 1.78
N PHE A 372 2.31 -27.36 0.46
CA PHE A 372 3.49 -27.85 -0.24
C PHE A 372 4.71 -26.95 0.00
N GLU A 373 4.61 -25.66 -0.32
CA GLU A 373 5.74 -24.71 -0.33
C GLU A 373 6.11 -24.19 1.06
N LEU A 374 5.12 -23.99 1.94
CA LEU A 374 5.36 -23.35 3.24
C LEU A 374 5.44 -24.37 4.37
N TYR A 375 6.19 -23.99 5.41
CA TYR A 375 6.39 -24.78 6.62
C TYR A 375 5.83 -24.01 7.82
N PRO A 376 4.92 -24.60 8.63
CA PRO A 376 4.32 -23.91 9.77
C PRO A 376 5.32 -23.31 10.77
N SER A 377 6.54 -23.85 10.84
CA SER A 377 7.62 -23.31 11.66
C SER A 377 7.93 -21.83 11.35
N CYS A 378 7.69 -21.33 10.13
CA CYS A 378 7.89 -19.90 9.81
C CYS A 378 7.03 -18.96 10.67
N ILE A 379 5.92 -19.43 11.25
CA ILE A 379 5.06 -18.62 12.12
C ILE A 379 5.87 -18.07 13.31
N SER A 380 6.76 -18.86 13.92
CA SER A 380 7.56 -18.39 15.06
C SER A 380 8.57 -17.30 14.64
N GLY A 381 9.02 -17.32 13.39
CA GLY A 381 9.92 -16.30 12.85
C GLY A 381 9.30 -14.90 12.73
N TYR A 382 7.97 -14.79 12.86
CA TYR A 382 7.24 -13.52 12.85
C TYR A 382 6.79 -13.06 14.24
N ALA A 383 7.19 -13.74 15.32
CA ALA A 383 6.70 -13.45 16.67
C ALA A 383 6.96 -12.01 17.16
N THR A 384 7.93 -11.32 16.56
CA THR A 384 8.28 -9.92 16.83
C THR A 384 7.40 -8.91 16.07
N HIS A 385 6.56 -9.36 15.14
CA HIS A 385 5.70 -8.55 14.27
C HIS A 385 4.24 -9.07 14.27
N PRO A 386 3.41 -8.62 15.24
CA PRO A 386 2.07 -9.17 15.48
C PRO A 386 1.13 -9.17 14.26
N MET A 387 1.22 -8.15 13.40
CA MET A 387 0.38 -8.07 12.19
C MET A 387 0.71 -9.19 11.19
N VAL A 388 1.98 -9.43 10.89
CA VAL A 388 2.41 -10.51 9.99
C VAL A 388 2.06 -11.86 10.61
N TYR A 389 2.35 -12.00 11.91
CA TYR A 389 2.12 -13.19 12.67
C TYR A 389 0.65 -13.67 12.65
N THR A 390 -0.27 -12.76 12.95
CA THR A 390 -1.71 -13.07 12.96
C THR A 390 -2.20 -13.47 11.57
N LYS A 391 -1.77 -12.78 10.51
CA LYS A 391 -2.10 -13.11 9.12
C LYS A 391 -1.53 -14.47 8.69
N ALA A 392 -0.31 -14.80 9.12
CA ALA A 392 0.29 -16.11 8.88
C ALA A 392 -0.55 -17.22 9.55
N ILE A 393 -0.89 -17.08 10.82
CA ILE A 393 -1.75 -18.03 11.55
C ILE A 393 -3.06 -18.27 10.81
N TYR A 394 -3.75 -17.21 10.37
CA TYR A 394 -4.99 -17.36 9.61
C TYR A 394 -4.78 -18.12 8.31
N THR A 395 -3.73 -17.78 7.55
CA THR A 395 -3.39 -18.44 6.28
C THR A 395 -3.21 -19.95 6.49
N PHE A 396 -2.36 -20.35 7.44
CA PHE A 396 -2.14 -21.75 7.76
C PHE A 396 -3.41 -22.42 8.28
N SER A 397 -4.18 -21.75 9.14
CA SER A 397 -5.44 -22.32 9.63
C SER A 397 -6.43 -22.62 8.50
N HIS A 398 -6.53 -21.75 7.49
CA HIS A 398 -7.38 -21.99 6.33
C HIS A 398 -6.83 -23.11 5.44
N ALA A 399 -5.53 -23.13 5.19
CA ALA A 399 -4.89 -24.18 4.39
C ALA A 399 -5.11 -25.58 4.99
N TYR A 400 -4.93 -25.72 6.31
CA TYR A 400 -5.04 -27.00 7.03
C TYR A 400 -6.46 -27.30 7.55
N THR A 401 -7.48 -26.53 7.16
CA THR A 401 -8.88 -26.85 7.46
C THR A 401 -9.48 -27.65 6.30
N ARG A 402 -9.14 -28.95 6.23
CA ARG A 402 -9.66 -29.88 5.23
C ARG A 402 -9.82 -31.29 5.79
N GLU A 403 -10.54 -32.14 5.05
CA GLU A 403 -10.94 -33.46 5.51
C GLU A 403 -9.79 -34.48 5.51
N LYS A 404 -8.89 -34.43 4.54
CA LYS A 404 -7.85 -35.44 4.34
C LYS A 404 -6.48 -34.82 4.13
N PHE A 405 -5.46 -35.52 4.61
CA PHE A 405 -4.05 -35.21 4.44
C PHE A 405 -3.31 -36.43 3.93
N CYS A 406 -2.34 -36.24 3.04
CA CYS A 406 -1.39 -37.30 2.73
C CYS A 406 -0.33 -37.39 3.84
N VAL A 407 0.45 -38.48 3.84
CA VAL A 407 1.39 -38.81 4.92
C VAL A 407 2.38 -37.66 5.21
N SER A 408 2.84 -36.97 4.18
CA SER A 408 3.74 -35.83 4.34
C SER A 408 3.08 -34.66 5.07
N GLU A 409 1.85 -34.33 4.71
CA GLU A 409 1.14 -33.18 5.23
C GLU A 409 0.66 -33.37 6.67
N ILE A 410 0.40 -34.62 7.08
CA ILE A 410 0.07 -35.00 8.46
C ILE A 410 1.11 -34.46 9.44
N ARG A 411 2.40 -34.54 9.10
CA ARG A 411 3.48 -34.04 9.97
C ARG A 411 3.48 -32.53 10.07
N LYS A 412 3.39 -31.81 8.95
CA LYS A 412 3.27 -30.34 8.96
C LYS A 412 2.01 -29.89 9.72
N ARG A 413 0.90 -30.62 9.57
CA ARG A 413 -0.34 -30.40 10.32
C ARG A 413 -0.12 -30.56 11.82
N ASP A 414 0.58 -31.60 12.25
CA ASP A 414 0.92 -31.82 13.67
C ASP A 414 1.85 -30.72 14.21
N ARG A 415 2.80 -30.24 13.39
CA ARG A 415 3.65 -29.09 13.74
C ARG A 415 2.85 -27.80 13.88
N LEU A 416 1.91 -27.53 12.98
CA LEU A 416 1.01 -26.38 13.11
C LEU A 416 0.21 -26.45 14.42
N VAL A 417 -0.40 -27.61 14.72
CA VAL A 417 -1.13 -27.84 15.98
C VAL A 417 -0.25 -27.61 17.19
N THR A 418 0.99 -28.10 17.16
CA THR A 418 2.00 -27.89 18.20
C THR A 418 2.26 -26.42 18.48
N ILE A 419 2.54 -25.65 17.42
CA ILE A 419 2.82 -24.22 17.51
C ILE A 419 1.61 -23.50 18.12
N LEU A 420 0.41 -23.74 17.57
CA LEU A 420 -0.82 -23.09 18.03
C LEU A 420 -1.16 -23.43 19.49
N LEU A 421 -1.03 -24.70 19.92
CA LEU A 421 -1.24 -25.11 21.31
C LEU A 421 -0.19 -24.52 22.26
N GLY A 422 1.06 -24.41 21.81
CA GLY A 422 2.12 -23.76 22.57
C GLY A 422 1.87 -22.27 22.79
N LEU A 423 1.12 -21.62 21.90
CA LEU A 423 0.75 -20.20 21.97
C LEU A 423 -0.52 -19.98 22.77
N PHE A 424 -1.52 -20.84 22.60
CA PHE A 424 -2.78 -20.80 23.34
C PHE A 424 -2.69 -21.50 24.72
N SER A 425 -1.48 -21.72 25.25
CA SER A 425 -1.26 -22.41 26.53
C SER A 425 -1.72 -21.56 27.72
N PHE A 426 -2.43 -22.16 28.68
CA PHE A 426 -2.98 -21.44 29.84
C PHE A 426 -1.89 -20.86 30.75
N GLU A 427 -0.77 -21.56 30.92
CA GLU A 427 0.39 -21.06 31.70
C GLU A 427 0.93 -19.75 31.16
N LYS A 428 0.95 -19.61 29.84
CA LYS A 428 1.46 -18.41 29.20
C LYS A 428 0.43 -17.28 29.19
N ILE A 429 -0.87 -17.59 29.14
CA ILE A 429 -1.96 -16.61 29.25
C ILE A 429 -1.97 -15.94 30.65
N LYS A 430 -1.52 -16.64 31.70
CA LYS A 430 -1.41 -16.08 33.05
C LYS A 430 -0.28 -15.05 33.24
N GLN A 431 0.65 -14.95 32.30
CA GLN A 431 1.76 -14.00 32.40
C GLN A 431 1.25 -12.60 32.07
N LEU A 432 1.69 -11.56 32.82
CA LEU A 432 1.44 -10.17 32.43
C LEU A 432 2.20 -9.91 31.13
N GLU A 433 1.46 -9.68 30.05
CA GLU A 433 2.01 -9.52 28.70
C GLU A 433 1.47 -8.25 28.03
N SER A 434 2.11 -7.85 26.92
CA SER A 434 1.63 -6.74 26.10
C SER A 434 0.29 -7.08 25.41
N ASP A 435 -0.52 -6.05 25.14
CA ASP A 435 -1.79 -6.19 24.42
C ASP A 435 -1.64 -6.91 23.07
N GLU A 436 -0.54 -6.65 22.37
CA GLU A 436 -0.21 -7.30 21.08
C GLU A 436 0.00 -8.82 21.22
N LEU A 437 0.67 -9.25 22.29
CA LEU A 437 0.90 -10.67 22.54
C LEU A 437 -0.40 -11.38 22.94
N MET A 438 -1.25 -10.70 23.70
CA MET A 438 -2.60 -11.18 24.02
C MET A 438 -3.46 -11.36 22.76
N GLU A 439 -3.42 -10.41 21.81
CA GLU A 439 -4.12 -10.54 20.53
C GLU A 439 -3.60 -11.76 19.73
N MET A 440 -2.28 -11.95 19.65
CA MET A 440 -1.68 -13.10 18.97
C MET A 440 -2.17 -14.45 19.54
N ARG A 441 -2.32 -14.55 20.86
CA ARG A 441 -2.85 -15.76 21.52
C ARG A 441 -4.31 -16.01 21.18
N VAL A 442 -5.14 -14.97 21.21
CA VAL A 442 -6.55 -15.05 20.78
C VAL A 442 -6.63 -15.59 19.35
N LYS A 443 -5.79 -15.08 18.44
CA LYS A 443 -5.77 -15.54 17.05
C LYS A 443 -5.30 -16.99 16.91
N ALA A 444 -4.33 -17.43 17.71
CA ALA A 444 -3.92 -18.83 17.75
C ALA A 444 -5.08 -19.76 18.20
N GLY A 445 -5.83 -19.34 19.22
CA GLY A 445 -7.01 -20.06 19.69
C GLY A 445 -8.15 -20.12 18.66
N GLU A 446 -8.45 -19.01 17.97
CA GLU A 446 -9.41 -19.00 16.86
C GLU A 446 -8.98 -19.96 15.73
N ALA A 447 -7.69 -20.02 15.41
CA ALA A 447 -7.14 -20.95 14.43
C ALA A 447 -7.30 -22.41 14.86
N LEU A 448 -7.02 -22.75 16.13
CA LEU A 448 -7.28 -24.10 16.67
C LEU A 448 -8.75 -24.47 16.55
N SER A 449 -9.65 -23.56 16.93
CA SER A 449 -11.08 -23.77 16.78
C SER A 449 -11.48 -24.06 15.33
N ARG A 450 -10.89 -23.33 14.37
CA ARG A 450 -11.12 -23.56 12.93
C ARG A 450 -10.63 -24.93 12.49
N LEU A 451 -9.45 -25.37 12.93
CA LEU A 451 -8.93 -26.70 12.61
C LEU A 451 -9.86 -27.82 13.10
N CYS A 452 -10.52 -27.62 14.25
CA CYS A 452 -11.50 -28.55 14.81
C CYS A 452 -12.81 -28.69 14.01
N ILE A 453 -12.93 -28.14 12.80
CA ILE A 453 -14.03 -28.44 11.87
C ILE A 453 -13.97 -29.89 11.39
N TYR A 454 -12.77 -30.48 11.31
CA TYR A 454 -12.55 -31.84 10.82
C TYR A 454 -11.99 -32.76 11.90
N ARG A 455 -12.50 -34.00 11.90
CA ARG A 455 -12.19 -35.02 12.92
C ARG A 455 -10.70 -35.31 13.04
N ASP A 456 -9.98 -35.43 11.93
CA ASP A 456 -8.56 -35.79 11.94
C ASP A 456 -7.69 -34.75 12.63
N ASN A 457 -8.06 -33.47 12.50
CA ASN A 457 -7.42 -32.38 13.22
C ASN A 457 -7.73 -32.44 14.73
N CYS A 458 -8.98 -32.77 15.10
CA CYS A 458 -9.35 -32.99 16.51
C CYS A 458 -8.53 -34.13 17.14
N VAL A 459 -8.36 -35.23 16.41
CA VAL A 459 -7.54 -36.38 16.87
C VAL A 459 -6.09 -35.97 17.08
N ALA A 460 -5.51 -35.19 16.17
CA ALA A 460 -4.14 -34.67 16.33
C ALA A 460 -3.99 -33.77 17.57
N ILE A 461 -4.93 -32.86 17.79
CA ILE A 461 -4.95 -31.97 18.96
C ILE A 461 -4.99 -32.77 20.27
N ILE A 462 -5.85 -33.79 20.35
CA ILE A 462 -5.96 -34.65 21.55
C ILE A 462 -4.70 -35.48 21.77
N LYS A 463 -4.11 -36.03 20.69
CA LYS A 463 -2.88 -36.83 20.78
C LYS A 463 -1.67 -36.01 21.21
N TYR A 464 -1.54 -34.77 20.73
CA TYR A 464 -0.35 -33.95 20.96
C TYR A 464 -0.18 -33.57 22.43
N LYS A 465 -1.27 -33.15 23.09
CA LYS A 465 -1.25 -32.77 24.50
C LYS A 465 -2.34 -33.56 25.21
N GLY A 466 -2.00 -34.71 25.81
CA GLY A 466 -2.95 -35.61 26.46
C GLY A 466 -3.76 -34.98 27.62
N HIS A 467 -3.36 -33.78 28.07
CA HIS A 467 -4.02 -32.95 29.08
C HIS A 467 -4.68 -31.70 28.48
N ILE A 468 -4.84 -31.60 27.15
CA ILE A 468 -5.47 -30.42 26.52
C ILE A 468 -6.91 -30.22 26.98
N VAL A 469 -7.63 -31.31 27.19
CA VAL A 469 -9.01 -31.27 27.71
C VAL A 469 -9.05 -30.64 29.10
N THR A 470 -8.13 -31.03 29.99
CA THR A 470 -8.06 -30.48 31.35
C THR A 470 -7.62 -29.02 31.34
N GLU A 471 -6.64 -28.66 30.50
CA GLU A 471 -6.17 -27.28 30.37
C GLU A 471 -7.25 -26.35 29.78
N LEU A 472 -8.02 -26.81 28.80
CA LEU A 472 -9.14 -26.04 28.25
C LEU A 472 -10.25 -25.86 29.30
N SER A 473 -10.55 -26.89 30.11
CA SER A 473 -11.49 -26.76 31.23
C SER A 473 -10.99 -25.75 32.27
N GLU A 474 -9.72 -25.85 32.69
CA GLU A 474 -9.12 -24.87 33.60
C GLU A 474 -9.15 -23.46 33.03
N MET A 475 -8.95 -23.30 31.72
CA MET A 475 -9.02 -22.00 31.08
C MET A 475 -10.45 -21.43 31.11
N ILE A 476 -11.49 -22.27 30.96
CA ILE A 476 -12.89 -21.84 31.07
C ILE A 476 -13.20 -21.35 32.49
N ASP A 477 -12.73 -22.09 33.50
CA ASP A 477 -13.06 -21.83 34.90
C ASP A 477 -12.24 -20.67 35.49
N CYS A 478 -10.96 -20.57 35.13
CA CYS A 478 -9.98 -19.73 35.83
C CYS A 478 -9.41 -18.58 34.99
N CYS A 479 -9.74 -18.44 33.70
CA CYS A 479 -9.23 -17.35 32.88
C CYS A 479 -10.07 -16.07 33.03
N GLU A 480 -9.43 -14.97 33.41
CA GLU A 480 -10.09 -13.67 33.55
C GLU A 480 -10.58 -13.13 32.19
N ILE A 481 -9.87 -13.46 31.10
CA ILE A 481 -10.14 -12.93 29.76
C ILE A 481 -11.29 -13.71 29.11
N ALA A 482 -12.44 -13.04 28.92
CA ALA A 482 -13.65 -13.64 28.34
C ALA A 482 -13.44 -14.24 26.94
N ALA A 483 -12.61 -13.61 26.10
CA ALA A 483 -12.30 -14.13 24.76
C ALA A 483 -11.63 -15.51 24.80
N HIS A 484 -10.66 -15.70 25.70
CA HIS A 484 -9.97 -16.98 25.86
C HIS A 484 -10.93 -18.07 26.36
N ARG A 485 -11.79 -17.74 27.34
CA ARG A 485 -12.85 -18.65 27.81
C ARG A 485 -13.78 -19.12 26.70
N ALA A 486 -14.30 -18.18 25.90
CA ALA A 486 -15.21 -18.48 24.79
C ALA A 486 -14.55 -19.37 23.73
N ILE A 487 -13.28 -19.08 23.39
CA ILE A 487 -12.52 -19.89 22.43
C ILE A 487 -12.27 -21.30 22.98
N ALA A 488 -11.85 -21.41 24.25
CA ALA A 488 -11.61 -22.70 24.90
C ALA A 488 -12.86 -23.57 24.91
N ALA A 489 -14.01 -23.00 25.28
CA ALA A 489 -15.31 -23.67 25.25
C ALA A 489 -15.68 -24.15 23.84
N ASN A 490 -15.48 -23.33 22.81
CA ASN A 490 -15.77 -23.69 21.42
C ASN A 490 -14.84 -24.81 20.90
N ILE A 491 -13.55 -24.78 21.23
CA ILE A 491 -12.61 -25.87 20.91
C ILE A 491 -13.10 -27.16 21.57
N LEU A 492 -13.39 -27.12 22.87
CA LEU A 492 -13.81 -28.28 23.65
C LEU A 492 -15.12 -28.89 23.12
N MET A 493 -16.12 -28.05 22.80
CA MET A 493 -17.37 -28.47 22.19
C MET A 493 -17.15 -29.21 20.87
N ARG A 494 -16.29 -28.67 19.99
CA ARG A 494 -15.97 -29.32 18.70
C ARG A 494 -15.24 -30.64 18.90
N LEU A 495 -14.26 -30.71 19.80
CA LEU A 495 -13.56 -31.95 20.15
C LEU A 495 -14.54 -33.04 20.59
N ILE A 496 -15.48 -32.71 21.49
CA ILE A 496 -16.51 -33.65 21.96
C ILE A 496 -17.42 -34.12 20.83
N SER A 497 -17.84 -33.20 19.95
CA SER A 497 -18.76 -33.53 18.84
C SER A 497 -18.17 -34.57 17.87
N HIS A 498 -16.86 -34.51 17.61
CA HIS A 498 -16.16 -35.45 16.72
C HIS A 498 -15.72 -36.76 17.41
N TYR A 499 -15.80 -36.83 18.74
CA TYR A 499 -15.37 -38.00 19.54
C TYR A 499 -16.50 -38.94 19.94
N LYS A 500 -17.77 -38.62 19.64
CA LYS A 500 -18.93 -39.49 19.94
C LYS A 500 -18.96 -40.83 19.17
N GLY A 501 -17.90 -41.21 18.46
CA GLY A 501 -17.77 -42.48 17.72
C GLY A 501 -16.75 -43.45 18.32
N ASP A 502 -17.26 -44.62 18.73
CA ASP A 502 -16.63 -45.93 19.01
C ASP A 502 -15.60 -46.15 20.13
N GLN A 503 -15.40 -45.20 21.04
CA GLN A 503 -15.18 -45.43 22.48
C GLN A 503 -14.91 -44.07 23.14
N PRO A 504 -15.78 -43.58 24.04
CA PRO A 504 -15.51 -42.33 24.73
C PRO A 504 -14.28 -42.52 25.63
N ASP A 505 -13.22 -41.77 25.37
CA ASP A 505 -12.11 -41.64 26.32
C ASP A 505 -12.72 -41.22 27.67
N LYS A 506 -12.37 -41.94 28.75
CA LYS A 506 -12.85 -41.65 30.12
C LYS A 506 -12.60 -40.18 30.50
N ARG A 507 -11.63 -39.51 29.86
CA ARG A 507 -11.32 -38.09 30.05
C ARG A 507 -12.39 -37.14 29.49
N LEU A 508 -13.10 -37.52 28.42
CA LEU A 508 -14.15 -36.70 27.80
C LEU A 508 -15.52 -36.85 28.51
N GLN A 509 -15.74 -37.95 29.23
CA GLN A 509 -16.95 -38.12 30.07
C GLN A 509 -17.01 -37.12 31.23
N LYS A 510 -15.86 -36.69 31.77
CA LYS A 510 -15.80 -35.65 32.82
C LYS A 510 -16.29 -34.27 32.34
N VAL A 511 -16.12 -33.97 31.06
CA VAL A 511 -16.44 -32.64 30.50
C VAL A 511 -17.94 -32.46 30.26
N ASN A 512 -18.65 -33.54 29.95
CA ASN A 512 -20.09 -33.50 29.73
C ASN A 512 -20.86 -33.08 31.01
N PHE A 513 -20.25 -33.21 32.19
CA PHE A 513 -20.79 -32.73 33.47
C PHE A 513 -20.59 -31.22 33.71
N VAL A 514 -19.55 -30.62 33.13
CA VAL A 514 -19.21 -29.20 33.33
C VAL A 514 -20.09 -28.30 32.45
N ILE A 515 -20.43 -28.74 31.24
CA ILE A 515 -21.21 -27.93 30.27
C ILE A 515 -22.73 -27.95 30.57
N THR A 516 -23.24 -28.96 31.30
CA THR A 516 -24.66 -29.07 31.65
C THR A 516 -25.01 -28.50 33.03
N ALA A 517 -24.04 -27.92 33.73
CA ALA A 517 -24.21 -27.38 35.09
C ALA A 517 -24.29 -25.83 35.13
N ASP A 518 -24.14 -25.17 33.99
CA ASP A 518 -24.57 -23.78 33.72
C ASP A 518 -25.81 -23.82 32.82
#